data_AF-A0A6A2WC41-F1
#
_entry.id   AF-A0A6A2WC41-F1
#
_cell.length_a   1.000
_cell.length_b   1.000
_cell.length_c   1.000
_cell.angle_alpha   90.00
_cell.angle_beta   90.00
_cell.angle_gamma   90.00
#
_symmetry.space_group_name_H-M   'P 1'
#
loop_
_entity.id
_entity.type
_entity.pdbx_description
1 polymer ?
#
loop_
_entity_poly.entity_id
_entity_poly.type
_entity_poly.pdbx_seq_one_letter_code
_entity_poly.pdbx_strand_id
1 'polypeptide(L)'
;MIACGLATHYCLNARLAWIEEHLGSLLNDEPSTIKSSLAQYGDIVYTDRSSILHRIETIDKCFCHDTVEEIIDSLETEAAGT
;
A
#
# COMPACT_ATOMS: atom_id res chain seq x y z
N MET A 1 -0.04 1.50 -2.08
CA MET A 1 -1.06 0.96 -1.15
C MET A 1 -0.74 -0.46 -0.72
N ILE A 2 -0.66 -1.44 -1.63
CA ILE A 2 -0.31 -2.83 -1.26
C ILE A 2 1.05 -2.91 -0.55
N ALA A 3 2.09 -2.38 -1.18
CA ALA A 3 3.44 -2.51 -0.67
C ALA A 3 3.75 -1.63 0.57
N CYS A 4 2.87 -0.70 0.95
CA CYS A 4 2.90 -0.02 2.25
C CYS A 4 1.84 -0.55 3.24
N GLY A 5 1.20 -1.69 2.95
CA GLY A 5 0.24 -2.34 3.85
C GLY A 5 -1.13 -1.67 3.98
N LEU A 6 -1.42 -0.62 3.21
CA LEU A 6 -2.71 0.09 3.25
C LEU A 6 -3.84 -0.70 2.57
N ALA A 7 -3.50 -1.52 1.59
CA ALA A 7 -4.43 -2.43 0.92
C ALA A 7 -3.96 -3.88 1.11
N THR A 8 -4.91 -4.82 1.19
CA THR A 8 -4.59 -6.25 1.34
C THR A 8 -4.45 -6.97 0.00
N HIS A 9 -5.19 -6.54 -1.03
CA HIS A 9 -5.22 -7.13 -2.37
C HIS A 9 -5.31 -6.05 -3.43
N TYR A 10 -4.74 -6.31 -4.61
CA TYR A 10 -4.84 -5.46 -5.79
C TYR A 10 -5.24 -6.32 -6.97
N CYS A 11 -6.10 -5.80 -7.83
CA CYS A 11 -6.50 -6.45 -9.07
C CYS A 11 -6.66 -5.42 -10.18
N LEU A 12 -6.49 -5.84 -11.42
CA LEU A 12 -6.85 -5.03 -12.58
C LEU A 12 -8.36 -4.81 -12.67
N ASN A 13 -8.78 -3.62 -13.10
CA ASN A 13 -10.19 -3.26 -13.25
C ASN A 13 -10.99 -4.26 -14.11
N ALA A 14 -10.37 -4.84 -15.13
CA ALA A 14 -11.00 -5.84 -15.99
C ALA A 14 -11.45 -7.11 -15.25
N ARG A 15 -10.84 -7.43 -14.10
CA ARG A 15 -11.14 -8.60 -13.28
C ARG A 15 -12.08 -8.28 -12.11
N LEU A 16 -12.34 -7.00 -11.83
CA LEU A 16 -13.09 -6.56 -10.66
C LEU A 16 -14.52 -7.12 -10.65
N ALA A 17 -15.21 -7.09 -11.78
CA ALA A 17 -16.57 -7.63 -11.90
C ALA A 17 -16.63 -9.15 -11.60
N TRP A 18 -15.61 -9.90 -12.00
CA TRP A 18 -15.54 -11.35 -11.72
C TRP A 18 -15.33 -11.64 -10.23
N ILE A 19 -14.55 -10.78 -9.54
CA ILE A 19 -14.36 -10.89 -8.09
C ILE A 19 -15.68 -10.62 -7.38
N GLU A 20 -16.40 -9.57 -7.77
CA GLU A 20 -17.69 -9.21 -7.17
C GLU A 20 -18.72 -10.33 -7.33
N GLU A 21 -18.87 -10.88 -8.54
CA GLU A 21 -19.77 -12.00 -8.80
C GLU A 21 -19.38 -13.25 -7.99
N HIS A 22 -18.09 -13.61 -7.97
CA HIS A 22 -17.62 -14.78 -7.24
C HIS A 22 -17.86 -14.64 -5.73
N LEU A 23 -17.50 -13.49 -5.14
CA LEU A 23 -17.74 -13.23 -3.72
C LEU A 23 -19.23 -13.21 -3.38
N GLY A 24 -20.08 -12.63 -4.24
CA GLY A 24 -21.52 -12.62 -4.04
C GLY A 24 -22.18 -14.01 -4.14
N SER A 25 -21.53 -14.96 -4.81
CA SER A 25 -21.99 -16.35 -4.94
C SER A 25 -21.55 -17.28 -3.79
N LEU A 26 -20.67 -16.81 -2.90
CA LEU A 26 -20.19 -17.62 -1.78
C LEU A 26 -21.34 -17.89 -0.80
N LEU A 27 -21.55 -19.17 -0.50
CA LEU A 27 -22.53 -19.62 0.50
C LEU A 27 -21.99 -19.58 1.92
N ASN A 28 -20.68 -19.34 2.08
CA ASN A 28 -19.97 -19.39 3.35
C ASN A 28 -19.27 -18.05 3.59
N ASP A 29 -19.70 -17.36 4.65
CA ASP A 29 -19.15 -16.06 5.08
C ASP A 29 -17.90 -16.21 5.97
N GLU A 30 -17.32 -17.39 6.02
CA GLU A 30 -16.14 -17.66 6.83
C GLU A 30 -14.93 -16.84 6.31
N PRO A 31 -14.25 -16.05 7.18
CA PRO A 31 -13.22 -15.12 6.75
C PRO A 31 -12.05 -15.76 5.98
N SER A 32 -11.65 -16.99 6.29
CA SER A 32 -10.57 -17.67 5.58
C SER A 32 -10.95 -18.06 4.15
N THR A 33 -12.23 -18.38 3.92
CA THR A 33 -12.80 -18.67 2.60
C THR A 33 -12.81 -17.42 1.73
N ILE A 34 -13.25 -16.28 2.28
CA ILE A 34 -13.23 -14.98 1.58
C ILE A 34 -11.80 -14.56 1.27
N LYS A 35 -10.88 -14.67 2.23
CA LYS A 35 -9.47 -14.33 2.05
C LYS A 35 -8.81 -15.17 0.96
N SER A 36 -9.08 -16.47 0.94
CA SER A 36 -8.56 -17.39 -0.08
C SER A 36 -9.14 -17.10 -1.46
N SER A 37 -10.40 -16.67 -1.52
CA SER A 37 -11.05 -16.25 -2.77
C SER A 37 -10.42 -14.98 -3.32
N LEU A 38 -10.24 -13.94 -2.49
CA LEU A 38 -9.58 -12.70 -2.88
C LEU A 38 -8.13 -12.92 -3.33
N ALA A 39 -7.39 -13.81 -2.66
CA ALA A 39 -6.00 -14.11 -3.00
C ALA A 39 -5.84 -14.70 -4.43
N GLN A 40 -6.82 -15.44 -4.93
CA GLN A 40 -6.81 -16.00 -6.30
C GLN A 40 -6.87 -14.91 -7.37
N TYR A 41 -7.48 -13.77 -7.05
CA TYR A 41 -7.61 -12.66 -7.97
C TYR A 41 -6.57 -11.56 -7.76
N GLY A 42 -5.71 -11.70 -6.76
CA GLY A 42 -4.62 -10.77 -6.50
C GLY A 42 -3.58 -10.78 -7.62
N ASP A 43 -3.30 -9.60 -8.18
CA ASP A 43 -2.18 -9.38 -9.08
C ASP A 43 -0.92 -9.02 -8.25
N ILE A 44 0.23 -9.62 -8.59
CA ILE A 44 1.52 -9.28 -7.99
C ILE A 44 1.98 -7.96 -8.60
N VAL A 45 2.05 -6.90 -7.80
CA VAL A 45 2.55 -5.60 -8.23
C VAL A 45 3.96 -5.39 -7.68
N TYR A 46 4.92 -5.26 -8.59
CA TYR A 46 6.25 -4.76 -8.27
C TYR A 46 6.21 -3.24 -8.23
N THR A 47 6.76 -2.66 -7.17
CA THR A 47 6.83 -1.21 -7.05
C THR A 47 7.93 -0.66 -7.95
N ASP A 48 7.58 0.38 -8.71
CA ASP A 48 8.50 1.04 -9.61
C ASP A 48 9.66 1.67 -8.83
N ARG A 49 10.82 1.85 -9.46
CA ARG A 49 12.02 2.44 -8.82
C ARG A 49 11.80 3.89 -8.39
N SER A 50 10.83 4.60 -8.98
CA SER A 50 10.42 5.93 -8.54
C SER A 50 9.35 5.90 -7.44
N SER A 51 8.99 4.72 -6.92
CA SER A 51 8.00 4.58 -5.87
C SER A 51 8.43 5.31 -4.60
N ILE A 52 7.47 5.99 -3.97
CA ILE A 52 7.64 6.66 -2.67
C ILE A 52 8.17 5.71 -1.59
N LEU A 53 7.96 4.40 -1.75
CA LEU A 53 8.48 3.40 -0.82
C LEU A 53 10.00 3.43 -0.70
N HIS A 54 10.71 3.81 -1.76
CA HIS A 54 12.16 3.98 -1.70
C HIS A 54 12.59 5.21 -0.90
N ARG A 55 11.65 6.13 -0.62
CA ARG A 55 11.87 7.34 0.17
C ARG A 55 11.39 7.19 1.62
N ILE A 56 10.91 6.01 2.04
CA ILE A 56 10.40 5.80 3.41
C ILE A 56 11.47 6.12 4.46
N GLU A 57 12.71 5.68 4.28
CA GLU A 57 13.79 5.98 5.23
C GLU A 57 14.05 7.49 5.34
N THR A 58 14.02 8.20 4.22
CA THR A 58 14.13 9.66 4.19
C THR A 58 12.93 10.34 4.86
N ILE A 59 11.72 9.83 4.65
CA ILE A 59 10.50 10.33 5.29
C ILE A 59 10.61 10.12 6.80
N ASP A 60 10.93 8.92 7.25
CA ASP A 60 11.07 8.61 8.68
C ASP A 60 12.13 9.50 9.33
N LYS A 61 13.28 9.70 8.67
CA LYS A 61 14.32 10.62 9.14
C LYS A 61 13.81 12.06 9.32
N CYS A 62 13.00 12.58 8.40
CA CYS A 62 12.53 13.96 8.46
C CYS A 62 11.34 14.14 9.42
N PHE A 63 10.49 13.12 9.55
CA PHE A 63 9.22 13.20 10.29
C PHE A 63 9.27 12.54 11.68
N CYS A 64 10.43 12.04 12.14
CA CYS A 64 10.57 11.44 13.47
C CYS A 64 10.72 12.44 14.62
N HIS A 65 10.68 13.74 14.36
CA HIS A 65 10.84 14.80 15.38
C HIS A 65 9.51 15.14 16.08
N ASP A 66 9.58 15.70 17.28
CA ASP A 66 8.43 15.92 18.16
C ASP A 66 7.63 17.19 17.80
N THR A 67 8.28 18.18 17.18
CA THR A 67 7.69 19.47 16.83
C THR A 67 7.68 19.73 15.33
N VAL A 68 6.74 20.56 14.87
CA VAL A 68 6.63 20.90 13.45
C VAL A 68 7.84 21.71 13.00
N GLU A 69 8.37 22.58 13.85
CA GLU A 69 9.57 23.37 13.61
C GLU A 69 10.78 22.47 13.33
N GLU A 70 11.02 21.44 14.15
CA GLU A 70 12.12 20.49 13.95
C GLU A 70 11.93 19.63 12.69
N ILE A 71 10.68 19.25 12.37
CA ILE A 71 10.36 18.54 11.12
C ILE A 71 10.70 19.41 9.91
N ILE A 72 10.34 20.70 9.93
CA ILE A 72 10.64 21.65 8.85
C ILE A 72 12.15 21.82 8.68
N ASP A 73 12.90 22.05 9.77
CA ASP A 73 14.36 22.16 9.74
C ASP A 73 15.03 20.90 9.14
N SER A 74 14.52 19.72 9.50
CA SER A 74 14.99 18.43 8.98
C SER A 74 14.72 18.28 7.48
N LEU A 75 13.52 18.69 7.02
CA LEU A 75 13.15 18.71 5.60
C LEU A 75 14.02 19.68 4.78
N GLU A 76 14.28 20.88 5.29
CA GLU A 76 15.15 21.87 4.64
C GLU A 76 16.59 21.36 4.52
N THR A 77 17.09 20.71 5.57
CA THR A 77 18.43 20.10 5.59
C THR A 77 18.56 18.98 4.57
N GLU A 78 17.57 18.08 4.48
CA GLU A 78 17.55 16.99 3.51
C GLU A 78 17.49 17.52 2.07
N ALA A 79 16.69 18.56 1.82
CA ALA A 79 16.58 19.20 0.51
C ALA A 79 17.88 19.91 0.07
N ALA A 80 18.63 20.48 1.02
CA ALA A 80 19.92 21.13 0.74
C ALA A 80 21.09 20.12 0.57
N GLY A 81 20.93 18.90 1.08
CA GLY A 81 21.95 17.84 1.04
C GLY A 81 21.85 16.90 -0.18
N THR A 82 20.91 17.15 -1.11
CA THR A 82 20.72 16.38 -2.36
C THR A 82 21.14 17.19 -3.58
#